data_AF-A0A093YN39-F1
#
_entry.id   AF-A0A093YN39-F1
#
_cell.length_a   1.000
_cell.length_b   1.000
_cell.length_c   1.000
_cell.angle_alpha   90.00
_cell.angle_beta   90.00
_cell.angle_gamma   90.00
#
_symmetry.space_group_name_H-M   'P 1'
#
loop_
_entity.id
_entity.type
_entity.pdbx_description
1 polymer ?
#
loop_
_entity_poly.entity_id
_entity_poly.type
_entity_poly.pdbx_seq_one_letter_code
_entity_poly.pdbx_strand_id
1 'polypeptide(L)'
;MAKTEFLENRIEELSTSLNVTRTDAPVVATELEDLQKSLRRIKDIKPFHYSHQGSLAYIGSDRAVADVTWFNGNFASGGSLTYLFWRSAYLSMCFSTRNRVLVVVDWLKSKAFGRDVSRE
;
A
#
# COMPACT_ATOMS: atom_id res chain seq x y z
N MET A 1 -1.68 -22.98 -4.80
CA MET A 1 -2.29 -22.15 -3.75
C MET A 1 -2.50 -23.07 -2.55
N ALA A 2 -1.40 -23.51 -1.94
CA ALA A 2 -1.40 -24.70 -1.08
C ALA A 2 -2.31 -24.58 0.17
N LYS A 3 -2.47 -23.37 0.71
CA LYS A 3 -3.37 -23.13 1.84
C LYS A 3 -4.85 -23.21 1.47
N THR A 4 -5.23 -22.81 0.26
CA THR A 4 -6.62 -22.89 -0.22
C THR A 4 -7.02 -24.34 -0.48
N GLU A 5 -6.14 -25.08 -1.16
CA GLU A 5 -6.32 -26.52 -1.45
C GLU A 5 -6.43 -27.33 -0.15
N PHE A 6 -5.61 -27.03 0.86
CA PHE A 6 -5.70 -27.66 2.18
C PHE A 6 -7.06 -27.42 2.87
N LEU A 7 -7.58 -26.18 2.81
CA LEU A 7 -8.86 -25.84 3.42
C LEU A 7 -10.03 -26.53 2.71
N GLU A 8 -9.99 -26.62 1.37
CA GLU A 8 -11.00 -27.33 0.57
C GLU A 8 -11.03 -28.82 0.93
N ASN A 9 -9.87 -29.48 0.97
CA ASN A 9 -9.78 -30.90 1.35
C ASN A 9 -10.24 -31.16 2.79
N ARG A 10 -9.92 -30.26 3.73
CA ARG A 10 -10.34 -30.40 5.13
C ARG A 10 -11.85 -30.26 5.30
N ILE A 11 -12.49 -29.35 4.55
CA ILE A 11 -13.94 -29.19 4.53
C ILE A 11 -14.61 -30.46 3.97
N GLU A 12 -14.04 -31.05 2.91
CA GLU A 12 -14.54 -32.29 2.31
C GLU A 12 -14.46 -33.48 3.28
N GLU A 13 -13.32 -33.65 3.96
CA GLU A 13 -13.11 -34.67 5.00
C GLU A 13 -14.12 -34.53 6.15
N LEU A 14 -14.29 -33.32 6.69
CA LEU A 14 -15.21 -33.06 7.80
C LEU A 14 -16.67 -33.27 7.37
N SER A 15 -17.05 -32.84 6.16
CA SER A 15 -18.40 -33.08 5.62
C SER A 15 -18.71 -34.57 5.43
N THR A 16 -17.71 -35.36 5.03
CA THR A 16 -17.83 -36.82 4.89
C THR A 16 -17.94 -37.49 6.26
N SER A 17 -17.13 -37.07 7.23
CA SER A 17 -17.16 -37.59 8.60
C SER A 17 -18.52 -37.37 9.30
N LEU A 18 -19.14 -36.20 9.07
CA LEU A 18 -20.46 -35.83 9.58
C LEU A 18 -21.59 -36.74 9.05
N ASN A 19 -21.47 -37.22 7.81
CA ASN A 19 -22.45 -38.13 7.21
C ASN A 19 -22.36 -39.56 7.76
N VAL A 20 -21.18 -39.97 8.23
CA VAL A 20 -20.90 -41.34 8.69
C VAL A 20 -21.02 -41.48 10.22
N THR A 21 -20.59 -40.47 10.98
CA THR A 21 -20.50 -40.54 12.45
C THR A 21 -21.21 -39.34 13.08
N ARG A 22 -22.33 -39.58 13.78
CA ARG A 22 -23.20 -38.52 14.34
C ARG A 22 -22.90 -38.16 15.80
N THR A 23 -21.97 -38.84 16.46
CA THR A 23 -21.69 -38.70 17.91
C THR A 23 -21.10 -37.33 18.30
N ASP A 24 -20.33 -36.69 17.40
CA ASP A 24 -19.64 -35.41 17.67
C ASP A 24 -20.14 -34.26 16.77
N ALA A 25 -21.36 -34.41 16.23
CA ALA A 25 -21.96 -33.51 15.26
C ALA A 25 -21.87 -31.98 15.58
N PRO A 26 -22.09 -31.51 16.83
CA PRO A 26 -22.04 -30.06 17.09
C PRO A 26 -20.62 -29.48 17.01
N VAL A 27 -19.59 -30.22 17.42
CA VAL A 27 -18.21 -29.74 17.40
C VAL A 27 -17.70 -29.66 15.95
N VAL A 28 -17.96 -30.70 15.16
CA VAL A 28 -17.57 -30.76 13.75
C VAL A 28 -18.29 -29.69 12.93
N ALA A 29 -19.56 -29.39 13.25
CA ALA A 29 -20.31 -28.31 12.59
C ALA A 29 -19.67 -26.93 12.82
N THR A 30 -19.22 -26.63 14.05
CA THR A 30 -18.54 -25.36 14.33
C THR A 30 -17.20 -25.23 13.61
N GLU A 31 -16.39 -26.30 13.55
CA GLU A 31 -15.12 -26.31 12.81
C GLU A 31 -15.34 -26.11 11.30
N LEU A 32 -16.39 -26.72 10.74
CA LEU A 32 -16.77 -26.56 9.34
C LEU A 32 -17.12 -25.11 9.00
N GLU A 33 -17.93 -24.45 9.84
CA GLU A 33 -18.30 -23.05 9.66
C GLU A 33 -17.08 -22.12 9.69
N ASP A 34 -16.14 -22.35 10.61
CA ASP A 34 -14.91 -21.56 10.72
C ASP A 34 -13.97 -21.74 9.52
N LEU A 35 -13.86 -22.96 9.00
CA LEU A 35 -13.08 -23.27 7.80
C LEU A 35 -13.73 -22.65 6.55
N GLN A 36 -15.06 -22.76 6.40
CA GLN A 36 -15.80 -22.12 5.31
C GLN A 36 -15.65 -20.61 5.35
N LYS A 37 -15.72 -19.99 6.53
CA LYS A 37 -15.50 -18.55 6.73
C LYS A 37 -14.07 -18.15 6.36
N SER A 38 -13.09 -18.97 6.67
CA SER A 38 -11.68 -18.74 6.33
C SER A 38 -11.43 -18.87 4.83
N LEU A 39 -12.00 -19.89 4.18
CA LEU A 39 -11.95 -20.07 2.72
C LEU A 39 -12.61 -18.88 2.01
N ARG A 40 -13.80 -18.45 2.46
CA ARG A 40 -14.50 -17.29 1.89
C ARG A 40 -13.63 -16.03 1.95
N ARG A 41 -12.97 -15.76 3.08
CA ARG A 41 -12.05 -14.62 3.20
C ARG A 41 -10.91 -14.68 2.20
N ILE A 42 -10.36 -15.87 1.93
CA ILE A 42 -9.24 -16.04 0.98
C ILE A 42 -9.72 -15.86 -0.46
N LYS A 43 -10.89 -16.40 -0.83
CA LYS A 43 -11.46 -16.25 -2.17
C LYS A 43 -11.93 -14.83 -2.48
N ASP A 44 -12.28 -14.05 -1.46
CA ASP A 44 -12.70 -12.65 -1.62
C ASP A 44 -11.51 -11.67 -1.79
N ILE A 45 -10.27 -12.16 -1.67
CA ILE A 45 -9.08 -11.34 -1.93
C ILE A 45 -8.95 -11.11 -3.44
N LYS A 46 -9.18 -9.87 -3.87
CA LYS A 46 -8.95 -9.47 -5.26
C LYS A 46 -7.47 -9.62 -5.63
N PRO A 47 -7.16 -10.00 -6.89
CA PRO A 47 -5.78 -10.04 -7.36
C PRO A 47 -5.11 -8.67 -7.23
N PHE A 48 -3.83 -8.67 -6.88
CA PHE A 48 -3.02 -7.46 -6.84
C PHE A 48 -2.82 -6.94 -8.27
N HIS A 49 -3.27 -5.71 -8.52
CA HIS A 49 -2.99 -4.99 -9.76
C HIS A 49 -2.03 -3.85 -9.46
N TYR A 50 -0.87 -3.86 -10.12
CA TYR A 50 0.09 -2.79 -9.99
C TYR A 50 -0.42 -1.53 -10.71
N SER A 51 -0.45 -0.41 -9.98
CA SER A 51 -0.77 0.92 -10.54
C SER A 51 0.42 1.84 -10.32
N HIS A 52 1.13 2.15 -11.42
CA HIS A 52 2.28 3.06 -11.39
C HIS A 52 1.79 4.51 -11.40
N GLN A 53 1.99 5.23 -10.28
CA GLN A 53 1.54 6.63 -10.12
C GLN A 53 2.56 7.66 -10.62
N GLY A 54 3.71 7.20 -11.15
CA GLY A 54 4.81 8.04 -11.62
C GLY A 54 6.04 7.94 -10.73
N SER A 55 7.11 8.62 -11.13
CA SER A 55 8.34 8.78 -10.36
C SER A 55 8.78 10.25 -10.33
N LEU A 56 9.38 10.68 -9.22
CA LEU A 56 9.71 12.06 -8.93
C LEU A 56 11.10 12.13 -8.31
N ALA A 57 12.05 12.79 -8.97
CA ALA A 57 13.44 12.89 -8.54
C ALA A 57 13.91 14.34 -8.44
N TYR A 58 14.52 14.69 -7.31
CA TYR A 58 15.22 15.97 -7.16
C TYR A 58 16.62 15.85 -7.75
N ILE A 59 17.01 16.77 -8.64
CA ILE A 59 18.29 16.72 -9.36
C ILE A 59 19.27 17.83 -8.93
N GLY A 60 18.95 18.58 -7.88
CA GLY A 60 19.76 19.71 -7.43
C GLY A 60 19.45 21.01 -8.17
N SER A 61 20.04 22.11 -7.69
CA SER A 61 19.90 23.46 -8.28
C SER A 61 18.43 23.89 -8.48
N ASP A 62 17.56 23.64 -7.51
CA ASP A 62 16.12 23.94 -7.58
C ASP A 62 15.42 23.39 -8.83
N ARG A 63 15.88 22.23 -9.32
CA ARG A 63 15.29 21.49 -10.43
C ARG A 63 14.88 20.09 -9.98
N ALA A 64 13.79 19.62 -10.54
CA ALA A 64 13.32 18.24 -10.37
C ALA A 64 12.91 17.67 -11.72
N VAL A 65 12.87 16.34 -11.79
CA VAL A 65 12.35 15.56 -12.90
C VAL A 65 11.15 14.77 -12.40
N ALA A 66 10.06 14.80 -13.14
CA ALA A 66 8.84 14.07 -12.89
C ALA A 66 8.51 13.24 -14.11
N ASP A 67 8.38 11.94 -13.93
CA ASP A 67 7.76 11.04 -14.89
C ASP A 67 6.37 10.72 -14.35
N VAL A 68 5.33 11.31 -14.94
CA VAL A 68 3.95 11.05 -14.54
C VAL A 68 3.26 10.30 -15.65
N THR A 69 2.70 9.14 -15.31
CA THR A 69 1.89 8.34 -16.23
C THR A 69 0.47 8.92 -16.22
N TRP A 70 0.16 9.80 -17.17
CA TRP A 70 -1.17 10.43 -17.28
C TRP A 70 -1.92 9.91 -18.50
N PHE A 71 -3.16 9.45 -18.31
CA PHE A 71 -4.03 8.82 -19.31
C PHE A 71 -3.41 7.57 -19.97
N ASN A 72 -2.57 7.77 -21.00
CA ASN A 72 -2.02 6.72 -21.85
C ASN A 72 -0.61 7.08 -22.35
N GLY A 73 0.03 8.10 -21.76
CA GLY A 73 1.35 8.57 -22.13
C GLY A 73 2.23 8.79 -20.90
N ASN A 74 3.53 8.55 -21.06
CA ASN A 74 4.55 8.94 -20.11
C ASN A 74 4.85 10.44 -20.35
N PHE A 75 4.45 11.29 -19.40
CA PHE A 75 4.79 12.72 -19.45
C PHE A 75 6.00 12.96 -18.55
N ALA A 76 7.17 12.99 -19.17
CA ALA A 76 8.41 13.39 -18.52
C ALA A 76 8.56 14.92 -18.57
N SER A 77 8.54 15.56 -17.40
CA SER A 77 8.77 16.99 -17.24
C SER A 77 9.99 17.22 -16.36
N GLY A 78 10.85 18.16 -16.74
CA GLY A 78 12.04 18.52 -15.98
C GLY A 78 12.22 20.03 -15.91
N GLY A 79 12.60 20.55 -14.75
CA GLY A 79 12.92 21.96 -14.58
C GLY A 79 12.55 22.54 -13.22
N SER A 80 12.54 23.87 -13.14
CA SER A 80 12.22 24.58 -11.89
C SER A 80 10.72 24.56 -11.57
N LEU A 81 9.85 24.55 -12.59
CA LEU A 81 8.41 24.37 -12.39
C LEU A 81 8.10 22.98 -11.80
N THR A 82 8.76 21.95 -12.34
CA THR A 82 8.69 20.58 -11.83
C THR A 82 9.21 20.47 -10.40
N TYR A 83 10.17 21.29 -10.00
CA TYR A 83 10.63 21.37 -8.61
C TYR A 83 9.55 21.89 -7.65
N LEU A 84 8.78 22.91 -8.03
CA LEU A 84 7.63 23.37 -7.23
C LEU A 84 6.52 22.31 -7.15
N PHE A 85 6.28 21.62 -8.26
CA PHE A 85 5.36 20.47 -8.29
C PHE A 85 5.81 19.36 -7.35
N TRP A 86 7.08 18.97 -7.41
CA TRP A 86 7.70 17.99 -6.51
C TRP A 86 7.50 18.36 -5.05
N ARG A 87 7.76 19.61 -4.66
CA ARG A 87 7.54 20.09 -3.28
C ARG A 87 6.07 19.98 -2.86
N SER A 88 5.15 20.33 -3.75
CA SER A 88 3.71 20.30 -3.46
C SER A 88 3.19 18.86 -3.33
N ALA A 89 3.68 17.94 -4.15
CA ALA A 89 3.36 16.52 -4.08
C ALA A 89 3.84 15.90 -2.76
N TYR A 90 5.09 16.15 -2.36
CA TYR A 90 5.65 15.66 -1.09
C TYR A 90 4.91 16.22 0.14
N LEU A 91 4.51 17.49 0.12
CA LEU A 91 3.68 18.05 1.20
C LEU A 91 2.31 17.38 1.29
N SER A 92 1.70 17.05 0.15
CA SER A 92 0.41 16.36 0.10
C SER A 92 0.50 14.91 0.62
N MET A 93 1.63 14.23 0.36
CA MET A 93 1.90 12.87 0.86
C MET A 93 2.12 12.81 2.37
N CYS A 94 2.45 13.93 3.02
CA CYS A 94 2.60 13.95 4.48
C CYS A 94 1.24 13.70 5.15
N PHE A 95 1.14 12.68 6.00
CA PHE A 95 -0.11 12.28 6.65
C PHE A 95 -0.60 13.27 7.72
N SER A 96 0.33 13.95 8.41
CA SER A 96 0.03 14.87 9.52
C SER A 96 0.21 16.33 9.15
N THR A 97 -0.74 17.18 9.53
CA THR A 97 -0.67 18.64 9.38
C THR A 97 0.52 19.25 10.11
N ARG A 98 0.88 18.71 11.30
CA ARG A 98 2.08 19.13 12.02
C ARG A 98 3.33 18.89 11.19
N ASN A 99 3.46 17.71 10.58
CA ASN A 99 4.61 17.39 9.73
C ASN A 99 4.66 18.29 8.49
N ARG A 100 3.50 18.57 7.87
CA ARG A 100 3.41 19.49 6.74
C ARG A 100 3.96 20.88 7.09
N VAL A 101 3.53 21.44 8.22
CA VAL A 101 4.00 22.77 8.67
C VAL A 101 5.48 22.76 8.99
N LEU A 102 5.98 21.74 9.70
CA LEU A 102 7.41 21.60 10.02
C LEU A 102 8.27 21.59 8.75
N VAL A 103 7.89 20.80 7.74
CA VAL A 103 8.61 20.75 6.46
C VAL A 103 8.60 22.10 5.75
N VAL A 104 7.46 22.81 5.73
CA VAL A 104 7.38 24.16 5.13
C VAL A 104 8.29 25.15 5.85
N VAL A 105 8.30 25.13 7.18
CA VAL A 105 9.16 26.01 7.98
C VAL A 105 10.65 25.69 7.74
N ASP A 106 11.03 24.42 7.70
CA ASP A 106 12.41 24.00 7.42
C ASP A 106 12.87 24.47 6.04
N TRP A 107 11.98 24.40 5.06
CA TRP A 107 12.19 24.90 3.72
C TRP A 107 12.39 26.41 3.67
N LEU A 108 11.62 27.18 4.43
CA LEU A 108 11.77 28.63 4.56
C LEU A 108 13.06 28.99 5.29
N LYS A 109 13.36 28.32 6.42
CA LYS A 109 14.58 28.51 7.19
C LYS A 109 15.81 28.22 6.34
N SER A 110 15.81 27.10 5.62
CA SER A 110 16.91 26.72 4.73
C SER A 110 17.13 27.71 3.58
N LYS A 111 16.06 28.36 3.11
CA LYS A 111 16.15 29.37 2.04
C LYS A 111 16.62 30.73 2.58
N ALA A 112 16.22 31.10 3.79
CA ALA A 112 16.56 32.39 4.40
C ALA A 112 17.95 32.39 5.05
N PHE A 113 18.33 31.32 5.75
CA PHE A 113 19.54 31.25 6.57
C PHE A 113 20.56 30.22 6.05
N GLY A 114 20.25 29.49 4.98
CA GLY A 114 21.04 28.34 4.54
C GLY A 114 20.71 27.07 5.35
N ARG A 115 21.26 25.92 4.91
CA ARG A 115 21.10 24.67 5.66
C ARG A 115 21.98 24.73 6.90
N ASP A 116 21.41 24.37 8.04
CA ASP A 116 22.18 24.13 9.25
C ASP A 116 23.00 22.84 9.06
N VAL A 117 24.33 22.97 9.04
CA VAL A 117 25.28 21.86 8.91
C VAL A 117 26.16 21.76 10.15
N SER A 118 25.72 22.38 11.26
CA SER A 118 26.45 22.33 12.51
C SER A 118 26.54 20.87 12.97
N ARG A 119 27.74 20.31 12.86
CA ARG A 119 28.12 19.04 13.45
C ARG A 119 28.73 19.39 14.79
N GLU A 120 28.18 18.81 15.84
CA GLU A 120 28.80 18.79 17.17
C GLU A 120 30.23 18.24 17.12
#